data_AF-A0A661HTF0-F1
#
_entry.id   AF-A0A661HTF0-F1
#
_cell.length_a   1.000
_cell.length_b   1.000
_cell.length_c   1.000
_cell.angle_alpha   90.00
_cell.angle_beta   90.00
_cell.angle_gamma   90.00
#
_symmetry.space_group_name_H-M   'P 1'
#
loop_
_entity.id
_entity.type
_entity.pdbx_description
1 polymer ?
#
loop_
_entity_poly.entity_id
_entity_poly.type
_entity_poly.pdbx_seq_one_letter_code
_entity_poly.pdbx_strand_id
1 'polypeptide(L)'
;MLQLFKISGDSLYPNYKNGQRVLCRKVFRGTKIKVDDTVVFEKDAYGMMIKQIRSIDDNNYFVEGTDPMSIDSRNFGLLERKEIKYKVLFKF
;
A
#
# COMPACT_ATOMS: atom_id res chain seq x y z
N MET A 1 11.17 -9.18 8.80
CA MET A 1 12.20 -8.50 8.00
C MET A 1 11.74 -7.08 7.70
N LEU A 2 12.64 -6.11 7.85
CA LEU A 2 12.42 -4.71 7.48
C LEU A 2 13.04 -4.46 6.10
N GLN A 3 12.46 -3.55 5.32
CA GLN A 3 12.96 -3.17 4.01
C GLN A 3 12.75 -1.67 3.77
N LEU A 4 13.74 -1.04 3.15
CA LEU A 4 13.67 0.36 2.74
C LEU A 4 13.20 0.43 1.28
N PHE A 5 12.19 1.26 1.03
CA PHE A 5 11.73 1.57 -0.33
C PHE A 5 11.88 3.06 -0.62
N LYS A 6 12.11 3.39 -1.90
CA LYS A 6 12.00 4.76 -2.42
C LYS A 6 10.66 4.85 -3.16
N ILE A 7 9.85 5.84 -2.80
CA ILE A 7 8.57 6.11 -3.47
C ILE A 7 8.84 6.61 -4.89
N SER A 8 8.04 6.08 -5.82
CA SER A 8 8.00 6.53 -7.21
C SER A 8 6.57 6.95 -7.56
N GLY A 9 6.41 8.13 -8.14
CA GLY A 9 5.12 8.71 -8.50
C GLY A 9 4.38 9.37 -7.32
N ASP A 10 3.19 9.90 -7.61
CA ASP A 10 2.48 10.85 -6.73
C ASP A 10 1.10 10.39 -6.28
N SER A 11 0.79 9.10 -6.43
CA SER A 11 -0.55 8.57 -6.15
C SER A 11 -1.04 8.72 -4.70
N LEU A 12 -0.12 9.00 -3.78
CA LEU A 12 -0.39 9.26 -2.37
C LEU A 12 0.02 10.68 -1.94
N TYR A 13 0.18 11.62 -2.88
CA TYR A 13 0.44 13.02 -2.57
C TYR A 13 -0.80 13.66 -1.88
N PRO A 14 -0.63 14.50 -0.84
CA PRO A 14 0.62 15.01 -0.26
C PRO A 14 1.23 14.13 0.84
N ASN A 15 0.57 13.01 1.20
CA ASN A 15 0.98 12.17 2.33
C ASN A 15 2.32 11.47 2.09
N TYR A 16 2.60 11.11 0.83
CA TYR A 16 3.87 10.58 0.36
C TYR A 16 4.30 11.33 -0.88
N LYS A 17 5.59 11.66 -0.96
CA LYS A 17 6.15 12.42 -2.07
C LYS A 17 7.02 11.52 -2.94
N ASN A 18 7.01 11.76 -4.24
CA ASN A 18 7.95 11.11 -5.14
C ASN A 18 9.41 11.30 -4.64
N GLY A 19 10.17 10.22 -4.62
CA GLY A 19 11.54 10.20 -4.12
C GLY A 19 11.71 10.06 -2.59
N GLN A 20 10.63 10.20 -1.82
CA GLN A 20 10.64 9.96 -0.36
C GLN A 20 11.03 8.51 -0.06
N ARG A 21 11.63 8.24 1.11
CA ARG A 21 11.93 6.87 1.53
C ARG A 21 11.00 6.43 2.66
N VAL A 22 10.71 5.14 2.68
CA VAL A 22 9.84 4.53 3.68
C VAL A 22 10.46 3.26 4.23
N LEU A 23 10.38 3.08 5.55
CA LEU A 23 10.72 1.82 6.21
C LEU A 23 9.46 0.97 6.29
N CYS A 24 9.55 -0.24 5.73
CA CYS A 24 8.45 -1.17 5.65
C CYS A 24 8.78 -2.47 6.38
N ARG A 25 7.76 -3.10 6.96
CA ARG A 25 7.85 -4.46 7.54
C ARG A 25 7.15 -5.45 6.62
N LYS A 26 7.80 -6.58 6.36
CA LYS A 26 7.19 -7.71 5.64
C LYS A 26 5.96 -8.23 6.39
N VAL A 27 4.84 -8.39 5.69
CA VAL A 27 3.60 -8.94 6.23
C VAL A 27 3.72 -10.45 6.34
N PHE A 28 3.24 -11.00 7.45
CA PHE A 28 3.15 -12.43 7.74
C PHE A 28 1.89 -12.73 8.54
N ARG A 29 1.54 -14.01 8.79
CA ARG A 29 0.26 -14.44 9.41
C ARG A 29 -0.21 -13.63 10.64
N GLY A 30 0.68 -13.23 11.53
CA GLY A 30 0.36 -12.41 12.71
C GLY A 30 0.42 -10.88 12.53
N THR A 31 0.69 -10.37 11.33
CA THR A 31 0.74 -8.93 11.08
C THR A 31 -0.69 -8.39 10.97
N LYS A 32 -1.04 -7.48 11.88
CA LYS A 32 -2.32 -6.78 11.90
C LYS A 32 -2.28 -5.61 10.92
N ILE A 33 -3.15 -5.69 9.92
CA ILE A 33 -3.45 -4.62 8.95
C ILE A 33 -4.77 -4.00 9.38
N LYS A 34 -4.84 -2.67 9.36
CA LYS A 34 -5.98 -1.87 9.79
C LYS A 34 -6.28 -0.80 8.73
N VAL A 35 -7.47 -0.21 8.84
CA VAL A 35 -7.80 1.03 8.12
C VAL A 35 -6.74 2.10 8.42
N ASP A 36 -6.46 2.91 7.40
CA ASP A 36 -5.43 3.95 7.34
C ASP A 36 -3.97 3.48 7.32
N ASP A 37 -3.71 2.18 7.45
CA ASP A 37 -2.37 1.65 7.18
C ASP A 37 -2.00 1.88 5.71
N THR A 38 -0.74 2.25 5.46
CA THR A 38 -0.17 2.27 4.11
C THR A 38 0.54 0.95 3.86
N VAL A 39 0.23 0.33 2.72
CA VAL A 39 0.72 -1.01 2.36
C VAL A 39 1.39 -1.01 1.01
N VAL A 40 2.33 -1.95 0.84
CA VAL A 40 2.99 -2.25 -0.43
C VAL A 40 2.55 -3.64 -0.88
N PHE A 41 2.11 -3.73 -2.13
CA PHE A 41 1.63 -4.96 -2.77
C PHE A 41 2.12 -5.00 -4.22
N GLU A 42 1.86 -6.09 -4.93
CA GLU A 42 2.17 -6.23 -6.35
C GLU A 42 0.90 -6.62 -7.11
N LYS A 43 0.72 -6.06 -8.30
CA LYS A 43 -0.32 -6.43 -9.25
C LYS A 43 0.32 -6.67 -10.61
N ASP A 44 -0.06 -7.76 -11.28
CA ASP A 44 0.60 -8.21 -12.51
C ASP A 44 0.67 -7.12 -13.60
N ALA A 45 -0.41 -6.34 -13.78
CA ALA A 45 -0.47 -5.28 -14.79
C ALA A 45 0.24 -3.96 -14.40
N TYR A 46 0.54 -3.76 -13.11
CA TYR A 46 1.01 -2.47 -12.58
C TYR A 46 2.34 -2.56 -11.82
N GLY A 47 2.82 -3.76 -11.55
CA GLY A 47 4.00 -4.01 -10.74
C GLY A 47 3.79 -3.70 -9.26
N MET A 48 4.85 -3.24 -8.60
CA MET A 48 4.86 -2.93 -7.17
C MET A 48 4.21 -1.57 -6.89
N MET A 49 3.21 -1.56 -6.01
CA MET A 49 2.38 -0.40 -5.72
C MET A 49 2.34 -0.11 -4.22
N ILE A 50 2.05 1.16 -3.88
CA ILE A 50 1.82 1.63 -2.51
C ILE A 50 0.50 2.39 -2.43
N LYS A 51 -0.36 2.03 -1.47
CA LYS A 51 -1.68 2.67 -1.25
C LYS A 51 -2.07 2.65 0.23
N GLN A 52 -3.08 3.42 0.60
CA GLN A 52 -3.66 3.42 1.94
C GLN A 52 -4.90 2.53 1.99
N ILE A 53 -5.05 1.76 3.07
CA ILE A 53 -6.23 0.94 3.34
C ILE A 53 -7.39 1.87 3.73
N ARG A 54 -8.50 1.82 2.99
CA ARG A 54 -9.71 2.61 3.28
C ARG A 54 -10.79 1.81 3.98
N SER A 55 -10.97 0.55 3.60
CA SER A 55 -11.90 -0.34 4.26
C SER A 55 -11.39 -1.78 4.22
N ILE A 56 -11.92 -2.59 5.14
CA ILE A 56 -11.60 -4.01 5.26
C ILE A 56 -12.91 -4.74 5.40
N ASP A 57 -13.12 -5.76 4.56
CA ASP A 57 -14.32 -6.59 4.56
C ASP A 57 -13.92 -8.06 4.34
N ASP A 58 -14.27 -8.93 5.30
CA ASP A 58 -13.98 -10.37 5.24
C ASP A 58 -12.55 -10.77 4.78
N ASN A 59 -11.53 -10.04 5.27
CA ASN A 59 -10.10 -10.17 4.90
C ASN A 59 -9.73 -9.72 3.48
N ASN A 60 -10.64 -9.02 2.81
CA ASN A 60 -10.36 -8.24 1.62
C ASN A 60 -10.10 -6.79 2.02
N TYR A 61 -9.19 -6.14 1.32
CA TYR A 61 -8.73 -4.80 1.63
C TYR A 61 -9.00 -3.89 0.44
N PHE A 62 -9.81 -2.86 0.65
CA PHE A 62 -9.95 -1.79 -0.31
C PHE A 62 -8.81 -0.80 -0.07
N VAL A 63 -8.00 -0.58 -1.09
CA VAL A 63 -6.89 0.37 -1.05
C VAL A 63 -7.14 1.54 -1.99
N GLU A 64 -6.72 2.73 -1.60
CA GLU A 64 -6.90 3.93 -2.39
C GLU A 64 -5.66 4.84 -2.33
N GLY A 65 -5.42 5.56 -3.42
CA GLY A 65 -4.54 6.72 -3.40
C GLY A 65 -5.22 7.92 -2.78
N THR A 66 -4.46 9.00 -2.57
CA THR A 66 -5.05 10.32 -2.27
C THR A 66 -5.15 11.19 -3.51
N ASP A 67 -4.40 10.86 -4.56
CA ASP A 67 -4.53 11.51 -5.86
C ASP A 67 -5.78 10.99 -6.61
N PRO A 68 -6.62 11.87 -7.19
CA PRO A 68 -7.81 11.46 -7.93
C PRO A 68 -7.54 10.52 -9.11
N MET A 69 -6.36 10.64 -9.75
CA MET A 69 -5.94 9.82 -10.89
C MET A 69 -5.20 8.54 -10.46
N SER A 70 -5.18 8.25 -9.16
CA SER A 70 -4.57 7.03 -8.62
C SER A 70 -5.20 5.77 -9.19
N ILE A 71 -4.36 4.89 -9.74
CA ILE A 71 -4.72 3.48 -10.02
C ILE A 71 -4.73 2.72 -8.70
N ASP A 72 -5.90 2.23 -8.29
CA ASP A 72 -6.11 1.55 -7.00
C ASP A 72 -7.31 0.58 -7.03
N SER A 73 -7.92 0.26 -5.88
CA SER A 73 -9.03 -0.70 -5.82
C SER A 73 -10.24 -0.32 -6.65
N ARG A 74 -10.40 0.96 -7.01
CA ARG A 74 -11.43 1.43 -7.95
C ARG A 74 -11.20 0.90 -9.37
N ASN A 75 -9.97 0.53 -9.70
CA ASN A 75 -9.58 0.02 -11.02
C ASN A 75 -9.40 -1.50 -11.02
N PHE A 76 -8.76 -2.07 -10.00
CA PHE A 76 -8.40 -3.49 -9.96
C PHE A 76 -9.15 -4.32 -8.91
N GLY A 77 -10.10 -3.73 -8.19
CA GLY A 77 -10.86 -4.41 -7.15
C GLY A 77 -10.12 -4.54 -5.81
N LEU A 78 -10.63 -5.40 -4.95
CA LEU A 78 -10.10 -5.60 -3.61
C LEU A 78 -8.77 -6.38 -3.63
N LEU A 79 -7.95 -6.18 -2.60
CA LEU A 79 -6.78 -7.01 -2.35
C LEU A 79 -7.10 -8.12 -1.36
N GLU A 80 -6.61 -9.31 -1.64
CA GLU A 80 -6.49 -10.36 -0.63
C GLU A 80 -5.25 -10.10 0.25
N ARG A 81 -5.29 -10.63 1.47
CA ARG A 81 -4.16 -10.54 2.41
C ARG A 81 -2.83 -11.04 1.85
N LYS A 82 -2.86 -12.07 0.99
CA LYS A 82 -1.67 -12.68 0.39
C LYS A 82 -0.95 -11.76 -0.60
N GLU A 83 -1.67 -10.80 -1.17
CA GLU A 83 -1.12 -9.83 -2.13
C GLU A 83 -0.37 -8.70 -1.43
N ILE A 84 -0.69 -8.45 -0.15
CA ILE A 84 -0.02 -7.43 0.65
C ILE A 84 1.32 -7.95 1.15
N LYS A 85 2.41 -7.39 0.58
CA LYS A 85 3.79 -7.82 0.86
C LYS A 85 4.38 -7.11 2.06
N TYR A 86 4.15 -5.79 2.18
CA TYR A 86 4.70 -4.98 3.26
C TYR A 86 3.69 -3.99 3.82
N LYS A 87 3.88 -3.62 5.08
CA LYS A 87 3.22 -2.50 5.74
C LYS A 87 4.24 -1.43 6.05
N VAL A 88 3.94 -0.18 5.72
CA VAL A 88 4.79 0.98 6.05
C VAL A 88 4.79 1.21 7.56
N LEU A 89 5.96 1.43 8.13
CA LEU A 89 6.14 1.79 9.55
C LEU A 89 6.47 3.27 9.70
N PHE A 90 7.43 3.75 8.90
CA PHE A 90 7.96 5.11 8.99
C PHE A 90 8.23 5.67 7.59
N LYS A 91 8.18 6.99 7.47
CA LYS A 91 8.51 7.74 6.25
C LYS A 91 9.48 8.87 6.59
N PHE A 92 10.40 9.17 5.69
CA PHE A 92 11.46 10.18 5.85
C PHE A 92 11.87 10.75 4.51
#